data_AF-A0A7V4JRN5-F1
#
_entry.id   AF-A0A7V4JRN5-F1
#
_cell.length_a   1.000
_cell.length_b   1.000
_cell.length_c   1.000
_cell.angle_alpha   90.00
_cell.angle_beta   90.00
_cell.angle_gamma   90.00
#
_symmetry.space_group_name_H-M   'P 1'
#
loop_
_entity.id
_entity.type
_entity.pdbx_description
1 polymer ?
#
loop_
_entity_poly.entity_id
_entity_poly.type
_entity_poly.pdbx_seq_one_letter_code
_entity_poly.pdbx_strand_id
1 'polypeptide(L)'
;MLPLIHVTCFRCRRRFELDPVWVGVELRRLKTRAPRHFQAVCPGCHALNKVSVNEMRKDLAAVSDEIEAALAAAEQPAPVPEDGEAKTPA
;
A
#
# COMPACT_ATOMS: atom_id res chain seq x y z
N MET A 1 17.55 -5.45 2.79
CA MET A 1 16.83 -5.02 1.57
C MET A 1 15.45 -5.65 1.63
N LEU A 2 14.39 -4.85 1.63
CA LEU A 2 13.02 -5.37 1.59
C LEU A 2 12.78 -5.98 0.19
N PRO A 3 12.08 -7.13 0.09
CA PRO A 3 11.73 -7.73 -1.20
C PRO A 3 10.78 -6.80 -1.98
N LEU A 4 10.82 -6.87 -3.32
CA LEU A 4 9.86 -6.19 -4.19
C LEU A 4 8.99 -7.21 -4.91
N ILE A 5 7.68 -6.95 -4.96
CA ILE A 5 6.75 -7.82 -5.67
C ILE A 5 6.80 -7.48 -7.16
N HIS A 6 7.22 -8.43 -7.97
CA HIS A 6 7.34 -8.22 -9.41
C HIS A 6 6.05 -8.62 -10.12
N VAL A 7 5.44 -7.68 -10.85
CA VAL A 7 4.20 -7.89 -11.60
C VAL A 7 4.44 -7.66 -13.08
N THR A 8 3.92 -8.56 -13.90
CA THR A 8 3.90 -8.39 -15.36
C THR A 8 2.50 -7.97 -15.79
N CYS A 9 2.38 -6.82 -16.48
CA CYS A 9 1.09 -6.36 -16.95
C CYS A 9 0.50 -7.32 -18.00
N PHE A 10 -0.76 -7.73 -17.82
CA PHE A 10 -1.43 -8.62 -18.77
C PHE A 10 -1.63 -7.97 -20.15
N ARG A 11 -1.77 -6.63 -20.20
CA ARG A 11 -2.07 -5.87 -21.42
C ARG A 11 -0.82 -5.51 -22.23
N CYS A 12 0.11 -4.77 -21.64
CA CYS A 12 1.30 -4.28 -22.35
C CYS A 12 2.57 -5.12 -22.10
N ARG A 13 2.48 -6.20 -21.31
CA ARG A 13 3.59 -7.10 -20.95
C ARG A 13 4.76 -6.42 -20.24
N ARG A 14 4.64 -5.14 -19.89
CA ARG A 14 5.63 -4.41 -19.11
C ARG A 14 5.71 -4.97 -17.70
N ARG A 15 6.93 -5.15 -17.21
CA ARG A 15 7.20 -5.48 -15.81
C ARG A 15 7.22 -4.21 -14.97
N PHE A 16 6.66 -4.29 -13.78
CA PHE A 16 6.69 -3.23 -12.78
C PHE A 16 6.71 -3.85 -11.40
N GLU A 17 7.12 -3.05 -10.42
CA GLU A 17 7.31 -3.50 -9.04
C GLU A 17 6.22 -2.90 -8.16
N LEU A 18 5.82 -3.66 -7.14
CA LEU A 18 4.95 -3.20 -6.07
C LEU A 18 5.70 -3.31 -4.74
N ASP A 19 5.53 -2.28 -3.91
CA ASP A 19 6.02 -2.28 -2.54
C ASP A 19 5.15 -3.22 -1.68
N PRO A 20 5.70 -4.29 -1.10
CA PRO A 20 4.93 -5.23 -0.29
C PRO A 20 4.38 -4.60 0.99
N VAL A 21 5.04 -3.59 1.57
CA VAL A 21 4.55 -2.89 2.77
C VAL A 21 3.28 -2.13 2.42
N TRP A 22 3.32 -1.33 1.35
CA TRP A 22 2.15 -0.60 0.87
C TRP A 22 0.99 -1.54 0.48
N VAL A 23 1.28 -2.62 -0.27
CA VAL A 23 0.28 -3.63 -0.64
C VAL A 23 -0.33 -4.26 0.62
N GLY A 24 0.50 -4.61 1.61
CA GLY A 24 0.05 -5.21 2.86
C GLY A 24 -0.87 -4.29 3.67
N VAL A 25 -0.50 -3.01 3.81
CA VAL A 25 -1.31 -1.98 4.45
C VAL A 25 -2.67 -1.85 3.75
N GLU A 26 -2.68 -1.72 2.42
CA GLU A 26 -3.92 -1.60 1.65
C GLU A 26 -4.79 -2.86 1.77
N LEU A 27 -4.20 -4.06 1.70
CA LEU A 27 -4.93 -5.32 1.89
C LEU A 27 -5.56 -5.43 3.28
N ARG A 28 -4.90 -4.92 4.33
CA ARG A 28 -5.42 -4.89 5.71
C ARG A 28 -6.53 -3.84 5.90
N ARG A 29 -6.49 -2.73 5.15
CA ARG A 29 -7.54 -1.71 5.14
C ARG A 29 -8.81 -2.16 4.43
N LEU A 30 -8.73 -3.15 3.54
CA LEU A 30 -9.93 -3.72 2.91
C LEU A 30 -10.84 -4.32 3.98
N LYS A 31 -12.13 -3.95 3.98
CA LYS A 31 -13.17 -4.52 4.85
C LYS A 31 -13.46 -6.01 4.59
N THR A 32 -12.73 -6.63 3.66
CA THR A 32 -12.89 -8.02 3.26
C THR A 32 -12.00 -8.91 4.12
N ARG A 33 -12.59 -9.90 4.77
CA ARG A 33 -11.91 -10.79 5.73
C ARG A 33 -10.72 -11.57 5.16
N ALA A 34 -10.72 -11.84 3.85
CA ALA A 34 -9.63 -12.54 3.14
C ALA A 34 -9.61 -12.15 1.65
N PRO A 35 -8.97 -11.03 1.26
CA PRO A 35 -8.86 -10.64 -0.13
C PRO A 35 -8.06 -11.68 -0.92
N ARG A 36 -8.64 -12.18 -2.02
CA ARG A 36 -7.97 -13.14 -2.92
C ARG A 36 -7.05 -12.44 -3.93
N HIS A 37 -7.35 -11.20 -4.26
CA HIS A 37 -6.63 -10.44 -5.28
C HIS A 37 -6.36 -9.01 -4.81
N PHE A 38 -5.22 -8.48 -5.21
CA PHE A 38 -4.87 -7.08 -5.14
C PHE A 38 -5.04 -6.43 -6.52
N GLN A 39 -5.51 -5.20 -6.57
CA GLN A 39 -5.71 -4.47 -7.84
C GLN A 39 -4.59 -3.46 -8.01
N ALA A 40 -3.72 -3.70 -8.99
CA ALA A 40 -2.57 -2.85 -9.29
C ALA A 40 -2.71 -2.18 -10.66
N VAL A 41 -2.52 -0.86 -10.71
CA VAL A 41 -2.55 -0.10 -11.98
C VAL A 41 -1.17 -0.20 -12.64
N CYS A 42 -1.14 -0.59 -13.92
CA CYS A 42 0.11 -0.61 -14.67
C CYS A 42 0.57 0.83 -14.99
N PRO A 43 1.82 1.22 -14.69
CA PRO A 43 2.32 2.58 -14.96
C PRO A 43 2.54 2.87 -16.45
N GLY A 44 2.56 1.83 -17.31
CA GLY A 44 2.79 2.00 -18.75
C GLY A 44 1.51 2.19 -19.56
N CYS A 45 0.47 1.41 -19.28
CA CYS A 45 -0.78 1.40 -20.07
C CYS A 45 -2.04 1.67 -19.25
N HIS A 46 -1.88 1.96 -17.96
CA HIS A 46 -2.96 2.23 -16.99
C HIS A 46 -4.03 1.14 -16.89
N ALA A 47 -3.74 -0.08 -17.38
CA ALA A 47 -4.62 -1.22 -17.19
C ALA A 47 -4.62 -1.69 -15.73
N LEU A 48 -5.78 -2.11 -15.25
CA LEU A 48 -5.99 -2.65 -13.90
C LEU A 48 -5.64 -4.15 -13.87
N ASN A 49 -4.55 -4.51 -13.20
CA ASN A 49 -4.09 -5.89 -13.07
C ASN A 49 -4.61 -6.48 -11.76
N LYS A 50 -5.23 -7.66 -11.84
CA LYS A 50 -5.64 -8.43 -10.66
C LYS A 50 -4.50 -9.39 -10.30
N VAL A 51 -3.76 -9.07 -9.26
CA VAL A 51 -2.61 -9.86 -8.78
C VAL A 51 -3.07 -10.78 -7.66
N SER A 52 -2.72 -12.06 -7.71
CA SER A 52 -3.12 -13.02 -6.67
C SER A 52 -2.40 -12.75 -5.37
N VAL A 53 -3.14 -12.64 -4.27
CA VAL A 53 -2.54 -12.50 -2.92
C VAL A 53 -1.75 -13.76 -2.54
N ASN A 54 -2.14 -14.93 -3.06
CA ASN A 54 -1.42 -16.16 -2.80
C ASN A 54 -0.02 -16.16 -3.44
N GLU A 55 0.14 -15.55 -4.61
CA GLU A 55 1.45 -15.42 -5.27
C GLU A 55 2.39 -14.49 -4.50
N MET A 56 1.84 -13.45 -3.87
CA MET A 56 2.59 -12.46 -3.08
C MET A 56 2.79 -12.87 -1.61
N ARG A 57 2.24 -14.02 -1.18
CA ARG A 57 2.14 -14.40 0.23
C ARG A 57 3.51 -14.49 0.91
N LYS A 58 4.53 -14.97 0.20
CA LYS A 58 5.89 -15.09 0.73
C LYS A 58 6.51 -13.72 0.99
N ASP A 59 6.34 -12.80 0.04
CA ASP A 59 6.89 -11.44 0.14
C ASP A 59 6.17 -10.64 1.23
N LEU A 60 4.85 -10.74 1.31
CA LEU A 60 4.05 -10.11 2.37
C LEU A 60 4.37 -10.66 3.76
N ALA A 61 4.62 -11.98 3.88
CA ALA A 61 5.02 -12.58 5.16
C ALA A 61 6.41 -12.12 5.59
N ALA A 62 7.34 -11.94 4.65
CA ALA A 62 8.70 -11.49 4.91
C ALA A 62 8.77 -10.06 5.45
N VAL A 63 7.74 -9.24 5.21
CA VAL A 63 7.66 -7.84 5.67
C VAL A 63 6.50 -7.57 6.63
N SER A 64 6.02 -8.62 7.29
CA SER A 64 4.83 -8.54 8.14
C SER A 64 4.99 -7.56 9.31
N ASP A 65 6.15 -7.54 9.95
CA ASP A 65 6.46 -6.60 11.04
C ASP A 65 6.43 -5.14 10.56
N GLU A 66 6.96 -4.85 9.35
CA GLU A 66 6.91 -3.51 8.78
C GLU A 66 5.49 -3.08 8.38
N ILE A 67 4.66 -4.01 7.89
CA ILE A 67 3.25 -3.74 7.59
C ILE A 67 2.51 -3.33 8.87
N GLU A 68 2.74 -4.04 9.98
CA GLU A 68 2.11 -3.74 11.27
C GLU A 68 2.60 -2.39 11.83
N ALA A 69 3.90 -2.10 11.75
CA ALA A 69 4.45 -0.82 12.14
C ALA A 69 3.88 0.34 11.29
N ALA A 70 3.74 0.16 9.97
CA ALA A 70 3.18 1.16 9.07
C ALA A 70 1.69 1.40 9.31
N LEU A 71 0.92 0.36 9.63
CA LEU A 71 -0.49 0.50 10.02
C LEU A 71 -0.63 1.28 11.33
N ALA A 72 0.15 0.92 12.35
CA ALA A 72 0.13 1.60 13.65
C ALA A 72 0.55 3.07 13.54
N ALA A 73 1.50 3.40 12.67
CA ALA A 73 1.89 4.78 12.39
C ALA A 73 0.80 5.56 11.64
N ALA A 74 0.05 4.90 10.75
CA ALA A 74 -1.03 5.53 9.99
C ALA A 74 -2.32 5.74 10.79
N GLU A 75 -2.52 5.02 11.90
CA GLU A 75 -3.65 5.19 12.84
C GLU A 75 -3.39 6.26 13.92
N GLN A 76 -2.18 6.82 14.00
CA GLN A 76 -1.96 8.01 14.81
C GLN A 76 -2.52 9.23 14.07
N PRO A 77 -3.48 9.97 14.65
CA PRO A 77 -3.93 11.21 14.05
C PRO A 77 -2.70 12.12 13.92
N ALA A 78 -2.51 12.70 12.73
CA ALA A 78 -1.57 13.79 12.56
C ALA A 78 -1.80 14.79 13.71
N PRO A 79 -0.75 15.31 14.37
CA PRO A 79 -0.93 16.44 15.27
C PRO A 79 -1.64 17.52 14.45
N VAL A 80 -2.86 17.88 14.87
CA VAL A 80 -3.55 19.05 14.34
C VAL A 80 -2.58 20.22 14.44
N PRO A 81 -2.29 20.94 13.35
CA PRO A 81 -1.57 22.19 13.50
C PRO A 81 -2.46 23.10 14.35
N GLU A 82 -2.02 23.38 15.58
CA GLU A 82 -2.54 24.49 16.36
C GLU A 82 -2.15 25.78 15.63
N ASP A 83 -3.00 26.23 14.71
CA ASP A 83 -3.00 27.60 14.21
C ASP A 83 -3.36 28.54 15.39
N GLY A 84 -2.33 28.89 16.15
CA GLY A 84 -2.35 29.89 17.20
C GLY A 84 -1.83 31.24 16.72
N GLU A 85 -2.31 31.77 15.59
CA GLU A 85 -2.04 33.16 15.22
C GLU A 85 -3.08 34.07 15.90
N ALA A 86 -2.79 34.46 17.14
CA ALA A 86 -3.47 35.55 17.81
C ALA A 86 -3.03 36.88 17.17
N LYS A 87 -3.85 37.42 16.25
CA LYS A 87 -3.75 38.82 15.84
C LYS A 87 -5.05 39.56 16.14
N THR A 88 -5.10 40.12 17.35
CA THR A 88 -6.12 41.10 17.76
C THR A 88 -5.90 42.42 17.01
N PRO A 89 -6.94 43.03 16.42
CA PRO A 89 -6.83 44.35 15.80
C PRO A 89 -6.95 45.47 16.84
N ALA A 90 -6.12 46.49 16.72
CA ALA A 90 -6.33 47.83 17.27
C ALA A 90 -5.71 48.86 16.32
#